data_AF-A0A9J6CT13-F1
#
_entry.id   AF-A0A9J6CT13-F1
#
_cell.length_a   1.000
_cell.length_b   1.000
_cell.length_c   1.000
_cell.angle_alpha   90.00
_cell.angle_beta   90.00
_cell.angle_gamma   90.00
#
_symmetry.space_group_name_H-M   'P 1'
#
loop_
_entity.id
_entity.type
_entity.pdbx_description
1 polymer ?
#
loop_
_entity_poly.entity_id
_entity_poly.type
_entity_poly.pdbx_seq_one_letter_code
_entity_poly.pdbx_strand_id
1 'polypeptide(L)'
;MYADTAEKLEAATAELKALQHEAFVSRVLTFLRRQEEWLPLYRLDVLTRGHYTHNFAEATIRMLKDIILNRVEAFNAVELVHSVALVGEKYFESRILRHAYSRVADHQLLYKRLLSRMPKDAAEAIQLVGQGQYIVPSATHPSSSYEVYADIGLCTCFFGKQGALCKHQALVHKKYGGLFPNALALSTDDRYQLGQLALGEKCPPRIFFLTLPRGRAQQ
;
A
#
# COMPACT_ATOMS: atom_id res chain seq x y z
N MET A 1 10.18 8.13 16.56
CA MET A 1 11.18 7.96 15.47
C MET A 1 10.62 8.16 14.06
N TYR A 2 9.33 7.96 13.72
CA TYR A 2 8.82 8.30 12.37
C TYR A 2 8.39 9.77 12.24
N ALA A 3 9.32 10.68 12.49
CA ALA A 3 9.03 12.11 12.42
C ALA A 3 8.90 12.57 10.96
N ASP A 4 7.86 13.35 10.69
CA ASP A 4 7.61 14.02 9.41
C ASP A 4 7.86 15.53 9.47
N THR A 5 8.25 16.05 10.65
CA THR A 5 8.67 17.43 10.89
C THR A 5 9.92 17.46 11.79
N ALA A 6 10.69 18.55 11.74
CA ALA A 6 11.90 18.71 12.55
C ALA A 6 11.58 18.72 14.06
N GLU A 7 10.50 19.38 14.46
CA GLU A 7 10.10 19.52 15.86
C GLU A 7 9.75 18.15 16.47
N LYS A 8 9.04 17.31 15.70
CA LYS A 8 8.73 15.94 16.12
C LYS A 8 9.98 15.07 16.25
N LEU A 9 10.99 15.29 15.40
CA LEU A 9 12.25 14.57 15.45
C LEU A 9 13.05 14.95 16.70
N GLU A 10 13.14 16.25 16.99
CA GLU A 10 13.81 16.77 18.17
C GLU A 10 13.15 16.26 19.46
N ALA A 11 11.83 16.37 19.56
CA ALA A 11 11.07 15.88 20.72
C ALA A 11 11.29 14.38 20.94
N ALA A 12 11.15 13.57 19.89
CA ALA A 12 11.36 12.11 19.99
C ALA A 12 12.82 11.74 20.35
N THR A 13 13.79 12.55 19.92
CA THR A 13 15.21 12.34 20.25
C THR A 13 15.51 12.71 21.69
N ALA A 14 14.87 13.78 22.21
CA ALA A 14 14.98 14.16 23.61
C ALA A 14 14.39 13.08 24.54
N GLU A 15 13.19 12.58 24.22
CA GLU A 15 12.56 11.46 24.93
C GLU A 15 13.45 10.20 24.93
N LEU A 16 14.04 9.87 23.78
CA LEU A 16 14.95 8.73 23.65
C LEU A 16 16.17 8.85 24.58
N LYS A 17 16.78 10.05 24.66
CA LYS A 17 17.96 10.30 25.51
C LYS A 17 17.65 10.20 27.00
N ALA A 18 16.39 10.37 27.39
CA ALA A 18 15.95 10.24 28.78
C ALA A 18 15.75 8.78 29.23
N LEU A 19 15.84 7.79 28.33
CA LEU A 19 15.68 6.38 28.67
C LEU A 19 16.88 5.84 29.46
N GLN A 20 16.61 4.99 30.45
CA GLN A 20 17.64 4.42 31.34
C GLN A 20 18.56 3.39 30.66
N HIS A 21 18.17 2.84 29.50
CA HIS A 21 18.91 1.77 28.83
C HIS A 21 20.02 2.34 27.92
N GLU A 22 21.17 2.68 28.50
CA GLU A 22 22.27 3.36 27.79
C GLU A 22 22.74 2.65 26.50
N ALA A 23 22.86 1.32 26.51
CA ALA A 23 23.28 0.57 25.32
C ALA A 23 22.25 0.67 24.18
N PHE A 24 20.95 0.67 24.51
CA PHE A 24 19.88 0.87 23.53
C PHE A 24 19.91 2.30 22.99
N VAL A 25 20.02 3.29 23.88
CA VAL A 25 20.09 4.72 23.50
C VAL A 25 21.28 4.96 22.56
N SER A 26 22.47 4.48 22.91
CA SER A 26 23.68 4.60 22.09
C SER A 26 23.51 3.99 20.70
N ARG A 27 22.89 2.80 20.63
CA ARG A 27 22.60 2.13 19.35
C ARG A 27 21.65 2.95 18.49
N VAL A 28 20.57 3.47 19.07
CA VAL A 28 19.58 4.27 18.33
C VAL A 28 20.17 5.61 17.88
N LEU A 29 20.93 6.30 18.73
CA LEU A 29 21.65 7.52 18.36
C LEU A 29 22.66 7.28 17.23
N THR A 30 23.33 6.12 17.23
CA THR A 30 24.20 5.72 16.12
C THR A 30 23.40 5.57 14.82
N PHE A 31 22.20 4.97 14.89
CA PHE A 31 21.33 4.79 13.72
C PHE A 31 20.75 6.11 13.20
N LEU A 32 20.48 7.08 14.09
CA LEU A 32 20.04 8.43 13.74
C LEU A 32 21.09 9.20 12.90
N ARG A 33 22.36 8.81 12.91
CA ARG A 33 23.35 9.39 11.96
C ARG A 33 23.00 9.17 10.50
N ARG A 34 22.16 8.17 10.20
CA ARG A 34 21.67 7.83 8.85
C ARG A 34 20.22 8.23 8.65
N GLN A 35 19.71 9.17 9.45
CA GLN A 35 18.31 9.56 9.49
C GLN A 35 17.73 9.98 8.13
N GLU A 36 18.54 10.58 7.26
CA GLU A 36 18.14 10.98 5.90
C GLU A 36 17.72 9.80 5.02
N GLU A 37 18.25 8.59 5.29
CA GLU A 37 17.96 7.40 4.49
C GLU A 37 16.59 6.79 4.78
N TRP A 38 16.00 7.04 5.95
CA TRP A 38 14.81 6.31 6.40
C TRP A 38 13.73 7.17 7.04
N LEU A 39 14.02 8.39 7.51
CA LEU A 39 12.98 9.25 8.06
C LEU A 39 12.04 9.81 6.99
N PRO A 40 10.72 9.86 7.26
CA PRO A 40 9.76 10.51 6.37
C PRO A 40 10.08 11.98 6.09
N LEU A 41 10.61 12.71 7.07
CA LEU A 41 10.99 14.12 6.96
C LEU A 41 11.93 14.39 5.77
N TYR A 42 12.90 13.51 5.53
CA TYR A 42 13.90 13.68 4.47
C TYR A 42 13.53 12.97 3.16
N ARG A 43 12.37 12.30 3.13
CA ARG A 43 11.92 11.47 2.00
C ARG A 43 10.57 11.90 1.47
N LEU A 44 10.25 13.19 1.62
CA LEU A 44 8.96 13.75 1.18
C LEU A 44 8.78 13.65 -0.34
N ASP A 45 9.87 13.75 -1.11
CA ASP A 45 9.86 13.67 -2.57
C ASP A 45 9.84 12.23 -3.12
N VAL A 46 9.86 11.22 -2.25
CA VAL A 46 9.87 9.82 -2.64
C VAL A 46 8.46 9.24 -2.57
N LEU A 47 8.01 8.66 -3.68
CA LEU A 47 6.73 7.94 -3.75
C LEU A 47 6.83 6.59 -3.03
N THR A 48 6.55 6.57 -1.73
CA THR A 48 6.53 5.32 -0.94
C THR A 48 5.22 4.53 -1.10
N ARG A 49 4.17 5.14 -1.69
CA ARG A 49 2.84 4.54 -1.89
C ARG A 49 2.21 3.94 -0.64
N GLY A 50 2.51 4.49 0.54
CA GLY A 50 1.95 3.99 1.80
C GLY A 50 2.89 3.07 2.58
N HIS A 51 4.10 2.83 2.07
CA HIS A 51 5.09 1.94 2.67
C HIS A 51 6.17 2.73 3.42
N TYR A 52 5.77 3.29 4.56
CA TYR A 52 6.63 4.14 5.40
C TYR A 52 7.47 3.37 6.41
N THR A 53 7.07 2.14 6.73
CA THR A 53 7.64 1.33 7.82
C THR A 53 8.32 0.10 7.27
N HIS A 54 8.97 -0.69 8.14
CA HIS A 54 9.55 -2.00 7.82
C HIS A 54 8.52 -3.06 7.40
N ASN A 55 7.34 -2.67 6.91
CA ASN A 55 6.23 -3.56 6.56
C ASN A 55 6.64 -4.67 5.59
N PHE A 56 7.47 -4.36 4.58
CA PHE A 56 8.00 -5.36 3.66
C PHE A 56 9.00 -6.28 4.34
N ALA A 57 9.96 -5.74 5.10
CA ALA A 57 10.94 -6.55 5.80
C ALA A 57 10.27 -7.49 6.82
N GLU A 58 9.33 -6.99 7.61
CA GLU A 58 8.55 -7.76 8.57
C GLU A 58 7.68 -8.82 7.87
N ALA A 59 6.96 -8.44 6.81
CA ALA A 59 6.15 -9.37 6.04
C ALA A 59 7.01 -10.49 5.41
N THR A 60 8.18 -10.15 4.88
CA THR A 60 9.14 -11.12 4.31
C THR A 60 9.67 -12.06 5.38
N ILE A 61 10.11 -11.55 6.53
CA ILE A 61 10.58 -12.41 7.64
C ILE A 61 9.44 -13.29 8.16
N ARG A 62 8.23 -12.76 8.28
CA ARG A 62 7.07 -13.55 8.70
C ARG A 62 6.74 -14.63 7.69
N MET A 63 6.76 -14.33 6.40
CA MET A 63 6.58 -15.32 5.34
C MET A 63 7.66 -16.40 5.39
N LEU A 64 8.93 -16.01 5.53
CA LEU A 64 10.03 -16.95 5.64
C LEU A 64 9.85 -17.88 6.84
N LYS A 65 9.61 -17.30 8.02
CA LYS A 65 9.48 -18.06 9.27
C LYS A 65 8.21 -18.89 9.31
N ASP A 66 7.06 -18.32 9.01
CA ASP A 66 5.76 -18.95 9.27
C ASP A 66 5.28 -19.82 8.11
N ILE A 67 5.71 -19.53 6.87
CA ILE A 67 5.19 -20.20 5.67
C ILE A 67 6.26 -21.10 5.07
N ILE A 68 7.44 -20.55 4.76
CA ILE A 68 8.49 -21.31 4.08
C ILE A 68 9.12 -22.32 5.04
N LEU A 69 9.46 -21.90 6.25
CA LEU A 69 10.10 -22.74 7.27
C LEU A 69 9.12 -23.34 8.29
N ASN A 70 7.86 -22.92 8.27
CA ASN A 70 6.82 -23.40 9.20
C ASN A 70 7.24 -23.38 10.69
N ARG A 71 7.99 -22.35 11.09
CA ARG A 71 8.55 -22.13 12.44
C ARG A 71 9.53 -23.21 12.90
N VAL A 72 10.14 -23.94 11.96
CA VAL A 72 11.18 -24.94 12.21
C VAL A 72 12.52 -24.42 11.68
N GLU A 73 13.62 -24.83 12.30
CA GLU A 73 14.95 -24.61 11.77
C GLU A 73 15.28 -25.65 10.70
N ALA A 74 15.85 -25.22 9.58
CA ALA A 74 16.37 -26.17 8.60
C ALA A 74 17.60 -26.88 9.20
N PHE A 75 17.64 -28.21 9.09
CA PHE A 75 18.74 -29.05 9.57
C PHE A 75 20.06 -28.76 8.87
N ASN A 76 20.01 -28.31 7.61
CA ASN A 76 21.17 -27.91 6.83
C ASN A 76 20.78 -26.95 5.68
N ALA A 77 21.79 -26.43 4.97
CA ALA A 77 21.58 -25.51 3.86
C ALA A 77 20.80 -26.12 2.69
N VAL A 78 20.90 -27.44 2.45
CA VAL A 78 20.18 -28.11 1.35
C VAL A 78 18.68 -28.12 1.63
N GLU A 79 18.29 -28.43 2.86
CA GLU A 79 16.88 -28.38 3.26
C GLU A 79 16.31 -26.97 3.24
N LEU A 80 17.11 -25.96 3.61
CA LEU A 80 16.72 -24.56 3.49
C LEU A 80 16.41 -24.19 2.02
N VAL A 81 17.32 -24.54 1.10
CA VAL A 81 17.11 -24.32 -0.33
C VAL A 81 15.88 -25.07 -0.83
N HIS A 82 15.71 -26.33 -0.42
CA HIS A 82 14.54 -27.12 -0.78
C HIS A 82 13.23 -26.49 -0.29
N SER A 83 13.19 -25.98 0.94
CA SER A 83 12.01 -25.31 1.50
C SER A 83 11.69 -24.02 0.74
N VAL A 84 12.69 -23.20 0.43
CA VAL A 84 12.50 -21.96 -0.34
C VAL A 84 12.01 -22.26 -1.76
N ALA A 85 12.64 -23.19 -2.46
CA ALA A 85 12.27 -23.55 -3.82
C ALA A 85 10.91 -24.24 -3.89
N LEU A 86 10.60 -25.16 -2.97
CA LEU A 86 9.36 -25.93 -3.07
C LEU A 86 8.16 -25.20 -2.43
N VAL A 87 8.31 -24.75 -1.18
CA VAL A 87 7.22 -24.13 -0.41
C VAL A 87 7.07 -22.66 -0.80
N GLY A 88 8.20 -21.95 -0.93
CA GLY A 88 8.22 -20.55 -1.33
C GLY A 88 7.63 -20.33 -2.72
N GLU A 89 8.07 -21.08 -3.74
CA GLU A 89 7.53 -20.94 -5.09
C GLU A 89 6.02 -21.21 -5.14
N LYS A 90 5.55 -22.33 -4.57
CA LYS A 90 4.12 -22.65 -4.50
C LYS A 90 3.31 -21.58 -3.77
N TYR A 91 3.88 -21.00 -2.71
CA TYR A 91 3.25 -19.89 -2.00
C TYR A 91 3.11 -18.67 -2.92
N PHE A 92 4.19 -18.25 -3.59
CA PHE A 92 4.16 -17.09 -4.49
C PHE A 92 3.25 -17.32 -5.69
N GLU A 93 3.29 -18.48 -6.32
CA GLU A 93 2.37 -18.89 -7.38
C GLU A 93 0.92 -18.73 -6.92
N SER A 94 0.57 -19.31 -5.77
CA SER A 94 -0.77 -19.22 -5.19
C SER A 94 -1.19 -17.78 -4.90
N ARG A 95 -0.26 -16.93 -4.45
CA ARG A 95 -0.51 -15.50 -4.18
C ARG A 95 -0.77 -14.73 -5.47
N ILE A 96 0.05 -14.93 -6.50
CA ILE A 96 -0.10 -14.28 -7.80
C ILE A 96 -1.42 -14.72 -8.44
N LEU A 97 -1.71 -16.02 -8.48
CA LEU A 97 -2.94 -16.56 -9.04
C LEU A 97 -4.19 -16.05 -8.33
N ARG A 98 -4.12 -15.87 -7.01
CA ARG A 98 -5.22 -15.30 -6.24
C ARG A 98 -5.57 -13.87 -6.71
N HIS A 99 -4.56 -13.08 -7.06
CA HIS A 99 -4.76 -11.75 -7.67
C HIS A 99 -5.21 -11.85 -9.13
N ALA A 100 -4.56 -12.69 -9.94
CA ALA A 100 -4.88 -12.91 -11.36
C ALA A 100 -6.33 -13.36 -11.58
N TYR A 101 -6.83 -14.26 -10.73
CA TYR A 101 -8.20 -14.77 -10.83
C TYR A 101 -9.25 -13.84 -10.20
N SER A 102 -8.85 -12.67 -9.69
CA SER A 102 -9.75 -11.72 -9.01
C SER A 102 -10.60 -12.36 -7.91
N ARG A 103 -10.11 -13.44 -7.28
CA ARG A 103 -10.78 -14.11 -6.14
C ARG A 103 -10.73 -13.25 -4.88
N VAL A 104 -9.99 -12.15 -4.92
CA VAL A 104 -9.77 -11.26 -3.80
C VAL A 104 -10.39 -9.91 -4.09
N ALA A 105 -11.42 -9.61 -3.33
CA ALA A 105 -12.05 -8.30 -3.28
C ALA A 105 -11.19 -7.27 -2.53
N ASP A 106 -9.91 -7.51 -2.20
CA ASP A 106 -9.12 -6.64 -1.32
C ASP A 106 -9.06 -5.19 -1.80
N HIS A 107 -8.91 -4.95 -3.11
CA HIS A 107 -8.99 -3.59 -3.65
C HIS A 107 -10.37 -2.97 -3.45
N GLN A 108 -11.43 -3.75 -3.65
CA GLN A 108 -12.80 -3.31 -3.40
C GLN A 108 -13.08 -3.10 -1.90
N LEU A 109 -12.54 -3.95 -1.03
CA LEU A 109 -12.66 -3.86 0.42
C LEU A 109 -11.89 -2.66 0.97
N LEU A 110 -10.68 -2.42 0.46
CA LEU A 110 -9.90 -1.22 0.73
C LEU A 110 -10.68 0.02 0.28
N TYR A 111 -11.19 0.02 -0.94
CA TYR A 111 -11.97 1.13 -1.48
C TYR A 111 -13.21 1.41 -0.64
N LYS A 112 -13.99 0.37 -0.27
CA LYS A 112 -15.14 0.48 0.64
C LYS A 112 -14.73 1.03 2.02
N ARG A 113 -13.62 0.56 2.58
CA ARG A 113 -13.08 1.02 3.87
C ARG A 113 -12.61 2.47 3.83
N LEU A 114 -12.03 2.91 2.71
CA LEU A 114 -11.63 4.30 2.53
C LEU A 114 -12.86 5.21 2.46
N LEU A 115 -13.88 4.81 1.71
CA LEU A 115 -15.13 5.54 1.60
C LEU A 115 -15.91 5.60 2.92
N SER A 116 -15.89 4.54 3.73
CA SER A 116 -16.58 4.54 5.04
C SER A 116 -15.95 5.50 6.05
N ARG A 117 -14.76 6.05 5.76
CA ARG A 117 -14.07 7.05 6.59
C ARG A 117 -14.37 8.49 6.14
N MET A 118 -15.17 8.67 5.09
CA MET A 118 -15.64 9.98 4.66
C MET A 118 -17.07 10.21 5.16
N PRO A 119 -17.42 11.45 5.57
CA PRO A 119 -18.80 11.81 5.82
C PRO A 119 -19.67 11.55 4.58
N LYS A 120 -20.94 11.20 4.79
CA LYS A 120 -21.87 10.89 3.69
C LYS A 120 -22.03 12.06 2.73
N ASP A 121 -22.10 13.27 3.29
CA ASP A 121 -22.37 14.53 2.55
C ASP A 121 -21.07 15.19 2.02
N ALA A 122 -19.92 14.53 2.19
CA ALA A 122 -18.63 15.09 1.77
C ALA A 122 -18.47 15.07 0.24
N ALA A 123 -19.25 14.24 -0.47
CA ALA A 123 -19.17 14.13 -1.93
C ALA A 123 -19.71 15.41 -2.58
N GLU A 124 -20.79 15.97 -2.04
CA GLU A 124 -21.47 17.17 -2.49
C GLU A 124 -20.56 18.40 -2.34
N ALA A 125 -19.77 18.44 -1.27
CA ALA A 125 -18.84 19.53 -0.97
C ALA A 125 -17.52 19.53 -1.78
N ILE A 126 -17.32 18.58 -2.71
CA ILE A 126 -16.12 18.57 -3.56
C ILE A 126 -16.17 19.71 -4.56
N GLN A 127 -15.13 20.55 -4.55
CA GLN A 127 -14.97 21.65 -5.50
C GLN A 127 -14.01 21.24 -6.63
N LEU A 128 -14.40 21.52 -7.88
CA LEU A 128 -13.54 21.36 -9.05
C LEU A 128 -12.77 22.67 -9.26
N VAL A 129 -11.44 22.60 -9.26
CA VAL A 129 -10.57 23.79 -9.40
C VAL A 129 -9.96 23.87 -10.80
N GLY A 130 -9.71 22.73 -11.43
CA GLY A 130 -9.12 22.63 -12.76
C GLY A 130 -9.29 21.24 -13.36
N GLN A 131 -8.69 21.00 -14.52
CA GLN A 131 -8.67 19.67 -15.12
C GLN A 131 -7.94 18.70 -14.20
N GLY A 132 -8.64 17.64 -13.77
CA GLY A 132 -8.08 16.62 -12.88
C GLY A 132 -7.79 17.07 -11.44
N GLN A 133 -8.12 18.31 -11.07
CA GLN A 133 -7.82 18.88 -9.74
C GLN A 133 -9.07 19.19 -8.93
N TYR A 134 -9.13 18.65 -7.71
CA TYR A 134 -10.28 18.73 -6.83
C TYR A 134 -9.86 19.18 -5.43
N ILE A 135 -10.69 20.00 -4.78
CA ILE A 135 -10.58 20.29 -3.34
C ILE A 135 -11.62 19.45 -2.61
N VAL A 136 -11.15 18.66 -1.65
CA VAL A 136 -11.97 17.75 -0.85
C VAL A 136 -11.87 18.15 0.62
N PRO A 137 -13.00 18.30 1.35
CA PRO A 137 -12.97 18.63 2.76
C PRO A 137 -12.37 17.49 3.58
N SER A 138 -11.67 17.84 4.66
CA SER A 138 -11.20 16.87 5.63
C SER A 138 -12.38 16.22 6.35
N ALA A 139 -12.32 14.90 6.50
CA ALA A 139 -13.31 14.17 7.29
C ALA A 139 -13.25 14.47 8.79
N THR A 140 -12.12 14.98 9.30
CA THR A 140 -11.87 15.16 10.75
C THR A 140 -11.74 16.61 11.17
N HIS A 141 -11.36 17.51 10.26
CA HIS A 141 -11.10 18.91 10.58
C HIS A 141 -11.90 19.81 9.62
N PRO A 142 -13.05 20.36 10.06
CA PRO A 142 -13.95 21.11 9.18
C PRO A 142 -13.29 22.32 8.48
N SER A 143 -12.25 22.89 9.07
CA SER A 143 -11.49 24.03 8.53
C SER A 143 -10.35 23.64 7.59
N SER A 144 -10.10 22.35 7.38
CA SER A 144 -9.01 21.87 6.51
C SER A 144 -9.57 21.19 5.28
N SER A 145 -8.98 21.49 4.13
CA SER A 145 -9.25 20.81 2.87
C SER A 145 -7.96 20.25 2.30
N TYR A 146 -8.11 19.29 1.39
CA TYR A 146 -6.98 18.68 0.70
C TYR A 146 -7.21 18.75 -0.80
N GLU A 147 -6.14 19.06 -1.52
CA GLU A 147 -6.13 19.03 -2.97
C GLU A 147 -5.88 17.60 -3.43
N VAL A 148 -6.60 17.18 -4.45
CA VAL A 148 -6.50 15.88 -5.09
C VAL A 148 -6.18 16.11 -6.56
N TYR A 149 -5.10 15.49 -7.01
CA TYR A 149 -4.64 15.49 -8.40
C TYR A 149 -4.90 14.10 -8.98
N ALA A 150 -6.05 13.92 -9.64
CA ALA A 150 -6.54 12.63 -10.09
C ALA A 150 -5.60 11.99 -11.14
N ASP A 151 -5.14 12.78 -12.10
CA ASP A 151 -4.34 12.31 -13.25
C ASP A 151 -3.02 11.64 -12.83
N ILE A 152 -2.43 12.10 -11.73
CA ILE A 152 -1.16 11.59 -11.19
C ILE A 152 -1.34 10.78 -9.89
N GLY A 153 -2.56 10.66 -9.37
CA GLY A 153 -2.86 9.90 -8.15
C GLY A 153 -2.27 10.50 -6.87
N LEU A 154 -2.14 11.82 -6.78
CA LEU A 154 -1.61 12.52 -5.60
C LEU A 154 -2.71 13.24 -4.82
N CYS A 155 -2.48 13.45 -3.53
CA CYS A 155 -3.34 14.27 -2.69
C CYS A 155 -2.50 14.92 -1.59
N THR A 156 -2.79 16.16 -1.20
CA THR A 156 -1.98 16.87 -0.19
C THR A 156 -2.12 16.31 1.23
N CYS A 157 -2.98 15.32 1.45
CA CYS A 157 -3.08 14.67 2.75
C CYS A 157 -1.85 13.80 3.06
N PHE A 158 -1.62 13.53 4.35
CA PHE A 158 -0.43 12.78 4.82
C PHE A 158 -0.16 11.47 4.06
N PHE A 159 -1.21 10.71 3.73
CA PHE A 159 -1.10 9.46 2.98
C PHE A 159 -0.97 9.68 1.47
N GLY A 160 -1.77 10.60 0.93
CA GLY A 160 -1.85 10.85 -0.51
C GLY A 160 -0.61 11.52 -1.08
N LYS A 161 0.13 12.28 -0.26
CA LYS A 161 1.28 13.07 -0.73
C LYS A 161 2.43 12.20 -1.22
N GLN A 162 2.43 10.91 -0.85
CA GLN A 162 3.42 9.92 -1.29
C GLN A 162 2.84 8.90 -2.27
N GLY A 163 1.69 9.20 -2.87
CA GLY A 163 1.07 8.38 -3.92
C GLY A 163 0.22 7.21 -3.41
N ALA A 164 -0.02 7.09 -2.10
CA ALA A 164 -0.94 6.08 -1.59
C ALA A 164 -2.40 6.44 -1.92
N LEU A 165 -3.22 5.45 -2.26
CA LEU A 165 -4.65 5.66 -2.46
C LEU A 165 -5.31 6.09 -1.15
N CYS A 166 -5.71 7.35 -1.06
CA CYS A 166 -6.29 7.92 0.14
C CYS A 166 -7.83 8.00 0.06
N LYS A 167 -8.47 8.28 1.21
CA LYS A 167 -9.93 8.43 1.29
C LYS A 167 -10.49 9.57 0.44
N HIS A 168 -9.73 10.66 0.28
CA HIS A 168 -10.14 11.80 -0.56
C HIS A 168 -10.12 11.42 -2.05
N GLN A 169 -9.07 10.75 -2.51
CA GLN A 169 -8.98 10.22 -3.87
C GLN A 169 -10.09 9.20 -4.15
N ALA A 170 -10.35 8.27 -3.23
CA ALA A 170 -11.45 7.33 -3.37
C ALA A 170 -12.83 8.02 -3.48
N LEU A 171 -13.04 9.12 -2.76
CA LEU A 171 -14.28 9.89 -2.83
C LEU A 171 -14.43 10.60 -4.18
N VAL A 172 -13.37 11.25 -4.68
CA VAL A 172 -13.35 11.87 -6.01
C VAL A 172 -13.63 10.83 -7.10
N HIS A 173 -12.93 9.69 -7.06
CA HIS A 173 -13.14 8.58 -7.97
C HIS A 173 -14.59 8.06 -7.92
N LYS A 174 -15.21 7.98 -6.73
CA LYS A 174 -16.61 7.55 -6.60
C LYS A 174 -17.59 8.52 -7.27
N LYS A 175 -17.34 9.83 -7.18
CA LYS A 175 -18.26 10.86 -7.69
C LYS A 175 -18.09 11.12 -9.19
N TYR A 176 -16.84 11.24 -9.65
CA TYR A 176 -16.54 11.69 -11.01
C TYR A 176 -16.00 10.57 -11.91
N GLY A 177 -15.67 9.40 -11.36
CA GLY A 177 -14.98 8.34 -12.09
C GLY A 177 -13.53 8.73 -12.42
N GLY A 178 -13.02 8.23 -13.55
CA GLY A 178 -11.69 8.54 -14.06
C GLY A 178 -10.61 7.52 -13.69
N LEU A 179 -9.42 7.71 -14.26
CA LEU A 179 -8.26 6.87 -13.96
C LEU A 179 -7.57 7.39 -12.70
N PHE A 180 -7.36 6.51 -11.72
CA PHE A 180 -6.51 6.76 -10.57
C PHE A 180 -5.33 5.80 -10.65
N PRO A 181 -4.12 6.28 -11.04
CA PRO A 181 -2.96 5.42 -11.29
C PRO A 181 -2.56 4.55 -10.09
N ASN A 182 -2.91 4.97 -8.88
CA ASN A 182 -2.65 4.26 -7.63
C ASN A 182 -3.80 3.38 -7.14
N ALA A 183 -4.94 3.37 -7.85
CA ALA A 183 -6.13 2.59 -7.54
C ALA A 183 -6.40 1.47 -8.57
N LEU A 184 -5.43 1.15 -9.41
CA LEU A 184 -5.60 0.31 -10.60
C LEU A 184 -6.38 -0.98 -10.29
N ALA A 185 -7.58 -1.06 -10.88
CA ALA A 185 -8.23 -2.33 -11.08
C ALA A 185 -7.42 -3.10 -12.13
N LEU A 186 -7.02 -4.33 -11.82
CA LEU A 186 -6.28 -5.17 -12.76
C LEU A 186 -7.12 -5.38 -14.02
N SER A 187 -6.59 -4.94 -15.17
CA SER A 187 -7.20 -5.22 -16.46
C SER A 187 -7.18 -6.72 -16.76
N THR A 188 -7.96 -7.18 -17.74
CA THR A 188 -7.84 -8.57 -18.21
C THR A 188 -6.41 -8.89 -18.66
N ASP A 189 -5.69 -7.91 -19.20
CA ASP A 189 -4.31 -8.11 -19.62
C ASP A 189 -3.38 -8.30 -18.43
N ASP A 190 -3.45 -7.41 -17.42
CA ASP A 190 -2.68 -7.55 -16.18
C ASP A 190 -2.92 -8.90 -15.52
N ARG A 191 -4.19 -9.34 -15.50
CA ARG A 191 -4.59 -10.64 -14.94
C ARG A 191 -4.00 -11.80 -15.72
N TYR A 192 -3.99 -11.73 -17.05
CA TYR A 192 -3.38 -12.76 -17.89
C TYR A 192 -1.86 -12.81 -17.69
N GLN A 193 -1.18 -11.65 -17.68
CA GLN A 193 0.27 -11.56 -17.44
C GLN A 193 0.65 -12.13 -16.07
N LEU A 194 -0.12 -11.83 -15.02
CA LEU A 194 0.07 -12.44 -13.70
C LEU A 194 -0.15 -13.96 -13.73
N GLY A 195 -1.14 -14.43 -14.49
CA GLY A 195 -1.35 -15.86 -14.72
C GLY A 195 -0.15 -16.53 -15.41
N GLN A 196 0.41 -15.88 -16.44
CA GLN A 196 1.61 -16.36 -17.16
C GLN A 196 2.83 -16.37 -16.25
N LEU A 197 3.01 -15.34 -15.42
CA LEU A 197 4.10 -15.27 -14.45
C LEU A 197 4.04 -16.42 -13.44
N ALA A 198 2.84 -16.79 -13.00
CA ALA A 198 2.65 -17.85 -12.02
C ALA A 198 2.75 -19.27 -12.62
N LEU A 199 2.14 -19.49 -13.79
CA LEU A 199 1.96 -20.84 -14.35
C LEU A 199 2.85 -21.15 -15.56
N GLY A 200 3.54 -20.15 -16.10
CA GLY A 200 4.27 -20.26 -17.36
C GLY A 200 3.38 -20.78 -18.48
N GLU A 201 3.85 -21.85 -19.13
CA GLU A 201 3.15 -22.51 -20.25
C GLU A 201 1.79 -23.12 -19.87
N LYS A 202 1.56 -23.37 -18.57
CA LYS A 202 0.28 -23.92 -18.08
C LYS A 202 -0.82 -22.85 -17.93
N CYS A 203 -0.50 -21.58 -18.21
CA CYS A 203 -1.47 -20.50 -18.06
C CYS A 203 -2.64 -20.66 -19.05
N PRO A 204 -3.91 -20.57 -18.59
CA PRO A 204 -5.07 -20.57 -19.48
C PRO A 204 -5.02 -19.44 -20.52
N PRO A 205 -5.70 -19.57 -21.67
CA PRO A 205 -5.75 -18.51 -22.67
C PRO A 205 -6.38 -17.25 -22.10
N ARG A 206 -6.02 -16.08 -22.66
CA ARG A 206 -6.48 -14.74 -22.23
C ARG A 206 -7.99 -14.63 -22.00
N ILE A 207 -8.79 -15.36 -22.78
CA ILE A 207 -10.25 -15.41 -22.65
C ILE A 207 -10.73 -15.86 -21.26
N PHE A 208 -9.97 -16.71 -20.57
CA PHE A 208 -10.25 -17.16 -19.20
C PHE A 208 -10.25 -16.00 -18.19
N PHE A 209 -9.48 -14.96 -18.44
CA PHE A 209 -9.32 -13.80 -17.56
C PHE A 209 -10.28 -12.66 -17.90
N LEU A 210 -11.19 -12.85 -18.85
CA LEU A 210 -12.26 -11.89 -19.08
C LEU A 210 -13.13 -11.78 -17.83
N THR A 211 -13.43 -10.56 -17.40
CA THR A 211 -14.49 -10.34 -16.41
C THR A 211 -15.80 -10.81 -17.02
N LEU A 212 -16.49 -11.74 -16.35
CA LEU A 212 -17.86 -12.09 -16.71
C LEU A 212 -18.66 -10.77 -16.80
N PRO A 213 -19.49 -10.58 -17.84
CA PRO A 213 -20.39 -9.44 -17.87
C PRO A 213 -21.16 -9.44 -16.57
N ARG A 214 -21.12 -8.34 -15.81
CA ARG A 214 -22.10 -8.14 -14.75
C ARG A 214 -23.45 -8.25 -15.45
N GLY A 215 -24.19 -9.33 -15.17
CA GLY A 215 -25.54 -9.49 -15.69
C GLY A 215 -26.29 -8.18 -15.46
N ARG A 216 -26.96 -7.69 -16.51
CA ARG A 216 -27.80 -6.49 -16.45
C ARG A 216 -28.63 -6.57 -15.16
N ALA A 217 -28.28 -5.76 -14.17
CA ALA A 217 -29.18 -5.50 -13.07
C ALA A 217 -30.41 -4.90 -13.73
N GLN A 218 -31.49 -5.67 -13.72
CA GLN A 218 -32.76 -5.28 -14.30
C GLN A 218 -33.25 -3.97 -13.65
N GLN A 219 -33.96 -3.23 -14.48
CA GLN A 219 -34.52 -1.89 -14.33
C GLN A 219 -35.16 -1.61 -12.97
#